data_AF-A0A355PT65-F1
#
_entry.id   AF-A0A355PT65-F1
#
_cell.length_a   1.000
_cell.length_b   1.000
_cell.length_c   1.000
_cell.angle_alpha   90.00
_cell.angle_beta   90.00
_cell.angle_gamma   90.00
#
_symmetry.space_group_name_H-M   'P 1'
#
loop_
_entity.id
_entity.type
_entity.pdbx_description
1 polymer ?
#
loop_
_entity_poly.entity_id
_entity_poly.type
_entity_poly.pdbx_seq_one_letter_code
_entity_poly.pdbx_strand_id
1 'polypeptide(L)'
;MTVEAAGVMAAVLVTLMVLMGQAMSWSARTAGNFRLHETVERERHQIGHDQEERIQRQAGGRNWSLEISAPVFRPENLLRMWSLVEDRT
;
A
#
# COMPACT_ATOMS: atom_id res chain seq x y z
N MET A 1 17.36 40.53 -24.56
CA MET A 1 16.56 39.32 -24.91
C MET A 1 16.84 38.13 -24.00
N THR A 2 17.85 38.16 -23.11
CA THR A 2 18.29 37.00 -22.31
C THR A 2 17.61 36.85 -20.96
N VAL A 3 17.20 37.95 -20.32
CA VAL A 3 16.55 37.93 -18.99
C VAL A 3 15.18 37.26 -19.04
N GLU A 4 14.36 37.61 -20.03
CA GLU A 4 13.04 36.98 -20.27
C GLU A 4 13.17 35.47 -20.51
N ALA A 5 14.10 35.08 -21.38
CA ALA A 5 14.36 33.67 -21.66
C ALA A 5 14.89 32.92 -20.41
N ALA A 6 15.76 33.54 -19.62
CA ALA A 6 16.24 32.98 -18.36
C ALA A 6 15.12 32.81 -17.34
N GLY A 7 14.19 33.76 -17.27
CA GLY A 7 12.99 33.67 -16.41
C GLY A 7 12.08 32.50 -16.78
N VAL A 8 11.80 32.32 -18.08
CA VAL A 8 11.00 31.18 -18.57
C VAL A 8 11.70 29.86 -18.26
N MET A 9 13.01 29.76 -18.51
CA MET A 9 13.77 28.55 -18.20
C MET A 9 13.79 28.23 -16.70
N ALA A 10 13.91 29.25 -15.83
CA ALA A 10 13.82 29.07 -14.39
C ALA A 10 12.46 28.52 -13.96
N ALA A 11 11.36 29.07 -14.49
CA ALA A 11 10.01 28.57 -14.20
C ALA A 11 9.81 27.11 -14.66
N VAL A 12 10.33 26.76 -15.85
CA VAL A 12 10.29 25.38 -16.37
C VAL A 12 11.09 24.43 -15.48
N LEU A 13 12.30 24.82 -15.07
CA LEU A 13 13.13 23.97 -14.20
C LEU A 13 12.48 23.78 -12.82
N VAL A 14 11.92 24.83 -12.22
CA VAL A 14 11.23 24.73 -10.93
C VAL A 14 10.03 23.81 -11.03
N THR A 15 9.21 23.94 -12.07
CA THR A 15 8.04 23.06 -12.26
C THR A 15 8.47 21.61 -12.45
N LEU A 16 9.52 21.33 -13.24
CA LEU A 16 10.08 19.99 -13.39
C LEU A 16 10.57 19.41 -12.06
N MET A 17 11.29 20.20 -11.25
CA MET A 17 11.76 19.76 -9.94
C MET A 17 10.60 19.39 -9.00
N VAL A 18 9.55 20.20 -8.98
CA VAL A 18 8.34 19.92 -8.19
C VAL A 18 7.69 18.63 -8.66
N LEU A 19 7.48 18.45 -9.97
CA LEU A 19 6.86 17.26 -10.54
C LEU A 19 7.69 15.99 -10.26
N MET A 20 9.01 16.06 -10.40
CA MET A 20 9.91 14.94 -10.04
C MET A 20 9.80 14.59 -8.56
N GLY A 21 9.77 15.60 -7.68
CA GLY A 21 9.56 15.39 -6.25
C GLY A 21 8.24 14.67 -5.94
N GLN A 22 7.15 15.08 -6.59
CA GLN A 22 5.85 14.42 -6.46
C GLN A 22 5.89 12.98 -6.99
N ALA A 23 6.46 12.75 -8.18
CA ALA A 23 6.54 11.44 -8.80
C ALA A 23 7.35 10.44 -7.95
N MET A 24 8.48 10.86 -7.39
CA MET A 24 9.26 10.03 -6.46
C MET A 24 8.47 9.70 -5.20
N SER A 25 7.73 10.67 -4.65
CA SER A 25 6.88 10.43 -3.48
C SER A 25 5.77 9.42 -3.75
N TRP A 26 5.14 9.49 -4.94
CA TRP A 26 4.11 8.55 -5.36
C TRP A 26 4.68 7.16 -5.59
N SER A 27 5.83 7.07 -6.25
CA SER A 27 6.54 5.80 -6.43
C SER A 27 6.87 5.13 -5.09
N ALA A 28 7.39 5.91 -4.12
CA ALA A 28 7.69 5.40 -2.79
C ALA A 28 6.45 4.92 -2.03
N ARG A 29 5.33 5.66 -2.11
CA ARG A 29 4.03 5.27 -1.53
C ARG A 29 3.53 3.97 -2.13
N THR A 30 3.55 3.85 -3.45
CA THR A 30 3.07 2.65 -4.16
C THR A 30 3.93 1.43 -3.80
N ALA A 31 5.26 1.55 -3.83
CA ALA A 31 6.15 0.47 -3.44
C ALA A 31 5.95 0.07 -1.96
N GLY A 32 5.75 1.05 -1.08
CA GLY A 32 5.40 0.83 0.33
C GLY A 32 4.10 0.07 0.50
N ASN A 33 3.05 0.45 -0.23
CA ASN A 33 1.75 -0.22 -0.20
C ASN A 33 1.84 -1.69 -0.62
N PHE A 34 2.56 -1.98 -1.71
CA PHE A 34 2.73 -3.36 -2.19
C PHE A 34 3.48 -4.22 -1.18
N ARG A 35 4.59 -3.73 -0.62
CA ARG A 35 5.34 -4.47 0.41
C ARG A 35 4.51 -4.68 1.68
N LEU A 36 3.77 -3.66 2.10
CA LEU A 36 2.91 -3.75 3.27
C LEU A 36 1.81 -4.80 3.05
N HIS A 37 1.19 -4.77 1.88
CA HIS A 37 0.16 -5.74 1.50
C HIS A 37 0.73 -7.16 1.46
N GLU A 38 1.87 -7.38 0.79
CA GLU A 38 2.56 -8.68 0.78
C GLU A 38 2.88 -9.17 2.20
N THR A 39 3.35 -8.29 3.07
CA THR A 39 3.68 -8.63 4.47
C THR A 39 2.45 -9.08 5.23
N VAL A 40 1.35 -8.32 5.15
CA VAL A 40 0.09 -8.66 5.82
C VAL A 40 -0.48 -9.96 5.29
N GLU A 41 -0.46 -10.17 3.97
CA GLU A 41 -0.92 -11.40 3.34
C GLU A 41 -0.07 -12.59 3.78
N ARG A 42 1.25 -12.44 3.84
CA ARG A 42 2.16 -13.49 4.29
C ARG A 42 1.94 -13.84 5.76
N GLU A 43 1.73 -12.85 6.62
CA GLU A 43 1.49 -13.07 8.05
C GLU A 43 0.11 -13.68 8.32
N ARG A 44 -0.91 -13.29 7.55
CA ARG A 44 -2.26 -13.87 7.66
C ARG A 44 -2.31 -15.38 7.50
N HIS A 45 -1.37 -15.95 6.74
CA HIS A 45 -1.30 -17.40 6.48
C HIS A 45 -0.24 -18.12 7.33
N GLN A 46 0.43 -17.41 8.25
CA GLN A 46 1.39 -18.04 9.15
C GLN A 46 0.70 -18.63 10.37
N ILE A 47 1.07 -19.88 10.70
CA ILE A 47 0.54 -20.62 11.87
C ILE A 47 0.80 -19.87 13.18
N GLY A 48 1.89 -19.09 13.26
CA GLY A 48 2.24 -18.31 14.45
C GLY A 48 1.22 -17.25 14.86
N HIS A 49 0.35 -16.82 13.95
CA HIS A 49 -0.67 -15.79 14.21
C HIS A 49 -2.10 -16.36 14.30
N ASP A 50 -2.27 -17.68 14.41
CA ASP A 50 -3.61 -18.31 14.47
C ASP A 50 -4.44 -17.89 15.70
N GLN A 51 -3.77 -17.45 16.77
CA GLN A 51 -4.43 -16.91 17.96
C GLN A 51 -4.87 -15.44 17.79
N GLU A 52 -4.38 -14.74 16.77
CA GLU A 52 -4.81 -13.38 16.46
C GLU A 52 -6.10 -13.40 15.63
N GLU A 53 -6.93 -12.36 15.79
CA GLU A 53 -8.12 -12.18 14.96
C GLU A 53 -7.79 -11.45 13.66
N ARG A 54 -6.85 -10.48 13.72
CA ARG A 54 -6.46 -9.64 12.60
C ARG A 54 -4.97 -9.32 12.63
N ILE A 55 -4.35 -9.35 11.46
CA ILE A 55 -3.01 -8.84 11.23
C ILE A 55 -3.11 -7.36 10.89
N GLN A 56 -2.39 -6.53 11.65
CA GLN A 56 -2.27 -5.10 11.40
C GLN A 56 -0.80 -4.76 11.23
N ARG A 57 -0.48 -4.10 10.12
CA ARG A 57 0.88 -3.59 9.86
C ARG A 57 0.80 -2.18 9.32
N GLN A 58 1.82 -1.39 9.69
CA GLN A 58 2.01 -0.03 9.24
C GLN A 58 3.33 0.09 8.49
N ALA A 59 3.34 0.86 7.41
CA ALA A 59 4.55 1.28 6.72
C ALA A 59 4.51 2.79 6.53
N GLY A 60 5.65 3.45 6.69
CA GLY A 60 5.74 4.90 6.56
C GLY A 60 7.03 5.33 5.86
N GLY A 61 6.96 6.51 5.26
CA GLY A 61 8.08 7.25 4.72
C GLY A 61 8.00 8.71 5.12
N ARG A 62 8.95 9.51 4.64
CA ARG A 62 9.12 10.92 5.06
C ARG A 62 7.83 11.76 5.03
N ASN A 63 6.97 11.56 4.02
CA ASN A 63 5.72 12.32 3.83
C ASN A 63 4.49 11.41 3.61
N TRP A 64 4.50 10.19 4.13
CA TRP A 64 3.35 9.28 4.02
C TRP A 64 3.36 8.19 5.08
N SER A 65 2.17 7.73 5.45
CA SER A 65 1.96 6.57 6.31
C SER A 65 0.81 5.76 5.73
N LEU A 66 0.95 4.44 5.73
CA LEU A 66 -0.01 3.47 5.24
C LEU A 66 -0.19 2.41 6.32
N GLU A 67 -1.43 1.98 6.51
CA GLU A 67 -1.78 0.91 7.44
C GLU A 67 -2.72 -0.06 6.73
N ILE A 68 -2.46 -1.35 6.87
CA ILE A 68 -3.30 -2.40 6.34
C ILE A 68 -3.67 -3.33 7.51
N SER A 69 -4.97 -3.57 7.64
CA SER A 69 -5.56 -4.45 8.64
C SER A 69 -6.42 -5.48 7.94
N ALA A 70 -6.13 -6.76 8.13
CA ALA A 70 -6.88 -7.85 7.53
C ALA A 70 -7.02 -9.05 8.48
N PRO A 71 -8.15 -9.78 8.45
CA PRO A 71 -8.41 -10.90 9.37
C PRO A 71 -7.46 -12.06 9.11
N VAL A 72 -7.02 -12.77 10.14
CA VAL A 72 -6.18 -13.98 9.99
C VAL A 72 -6.88 -15.00 9.09
N PHE A 73 -6.11 -15.67 8.22
CA PHE A 73 -6.68 -16.66 7.32
C PHE A 73 -7.03 -17.94 8.08
N ARG A 74 -8.33 -18.24 8.16
CA ARG A 74 -8.86 -19.48 8.75
C ARG A 74 -9.64 -20.26 7.71
N PRO A 75 -9.08 -21.35 7.15
CA PRO A 75 -9.72 -22.09 6.06
C PRO A 75 -11.07 -22.71 6.48
N GLU A 76 -11.28 -22.97 7.76
CA GLU A 76 -12.51 -23.53 8.32
C GLU A 76 -13.71 -22.60 8.11
N ASN A 77 -13.50 -21.29 8.17
CA ASN A 77 -14.56 -20.31 7.92
C ASN A 77 -15.03 -20.38 6.44
N LEU A 78 -14.09 -20.58 5.52
CA LEU A 78 -14.38 -20.80 4.12
C LEU A 78 -15.17 -22.10 3.93
N LEU A 79 -14.70 -23.21 4.51
CA LEU A 79 -15.38 -24.51 4.42
C LEU A 79 -16.80 -24.47 4.99
N ARG A 80 -17.00 -23.79 6.13
CA ARG A 80 -18.34 -23.58 6.72
C ARG A 80 -19.25 -22.82 5.76
N MET A 81 -18.75 -21.76 5.11
CA MET A 81 -19.54 -21.00 4.15
C MET A 81 -19.97 -21.85 2.96
N TRP A 82 -19.08 -22.68 2.41
CA TRP A 82 -19.42 -23.60 1.32
C TRP A 82 -20.47 -24.64 1.75
N SER A 83 -20.33 -25.22 2.95
CA SER A 83 -21.32 -26.13 3.50
C SER A 83 -22.71 -25.50 3.62
N LEU A 84 -22.80 -24.21 3.98
CA LEU A 84 -24.07 -23.49 4.07
C LEU A 84 -24.70 -23.21 2.70
N VAL A 85 -23.89 -23.11 1.64
CA VAL A 85 -24.38 -22.92 0.28
C VAL A 85 -24.91 -24.24 -0.28
N GLU A 86 -24.17 -25.34 -0.07
CA GLU A 86 -24.57 -26.69 -0.47
C GLU A 86 -25.91 -27.10 0.16
N ASP A 87 -26.12 -26.79 1.44
CA ASP A 87 -27.36 -27.13 2.17
C ASP A 87 -28.60 -26.35 1.68
N ARG A 88 -28.40 -25.34 0.82
CA ARG A 88 -29.46 -24.47 0.27
C ARG A 88 -29.84 -24.77 -1.17
N THR A 89 -29.10 -25.66 -1.86
CA THR A 89 -29.31 -26.06 -3.26
C THR A 89 -29.85 -27.46 -3.37
#